data_AF-A0A7K2APG7-F1
#
_entry.id   AF-A0A7K2APG7-F1
#
_cell.length_a   1.000
_cell.length_b   1.000
_cell.length_c   1.000
_cell.angle_alpha   90.00
_cell.angle_beta   90.00
_cell.angle_gamma   90.00
#
_symmetry.space_group_name_H-M   'P 1'
#
loop_
_entity.id
_entity.type
_entity.pdbx_description
1 polymer ?
#
loop_
_entity_poly.entity_id
_entity_poly.type
_entity_poly.pdbx_seq_one_letter_code
_entity_poly.pdbx_strand_id
1 'polypeptide(L)'
;MALKRDALDLIGNTPAVDVSQLSPNPDIRLVAKLESANPTGSVKDRIAKAMVLDAEADGTLGPGKRILEPSSGNTGIALAMIARIRGYPITVVMPENTSPERRQMLEVFGADIVPSPGAEGSNGAVHLARQMALEQPDWVFLYQYANEANPRVHYETTGPEILRDVPDVTHFVAGLGTSGTLMGVGTCLKEAHPDIEVYAVEPPAGEMVDGLRNLDDGFIPPVYEKWGGSDLLSGKRIVRPRESVEYTRRLADAGIFAGLSSGAALA
;
A
#
# COMPACT_ATOMS: atom_id res chain seq x y z
N MET A 1 -11.18 20.74 -12.73
CA MET A 1 -10.13 20.58 -11.71
C MET A 1 -9.27 21.83 -11.70
N ALA A 2 -8.81 22.28 -10.52
CA ALA A 2 -7.80 23.32 -10.43
C ALA A 2 -6.44 22.77 -10.93
N LEU A 3 -5.66 23.61 -11.61
CA LEU A 3 -4.30 23.27 -12.05
C LEU A 3 -3.43 22.90 -10.84
N LYS A 4 -2.73 21.76 -10.92
CA LYS A 4 -1.80 21.27 -9.89
C LYS A 4 -0.37 21.67 -10.23
N ARG A 5 0.50 21.83 -9.22
CA ARG A 5 1.89 22.27 -9.43
C ARG A 5 2.76 21.16 -10.01
N ASP A 6 2.59 19.95 -9.50
CA ASP A 6 3.28 18.75 -9.95
C ASP A 6 2.41 17.50 -9.73
N ALA A 7 2.97 16.31 -10.04
CA ALA A 7 2.26 15.04 -9.90
C ALA A 7 1.97 14.66 -8.44
N LEU A 8 2.72 15.19 -7.45
CA LEU A 8 2.48 14.87 -6.04
C LEU A 8 1.18 15.50 -5.55
N ASP A 9 0.79 16.64 -6.12
CA ASP A 9 -0.48 17.32 -5.84
C ASP A 9 -1.71 16.58 -6.44
N LEU A 10 -1.49 15.52 -7.24
CA LEU A 10 -2.52 14.60 -7.76
C LEU A 10 -2.72 13.35 -6.88
N ILE A 11 -1.87 13.13 -5.87
CA ILE A 11 -1.98 11.98 -4.97
C ILE A 11 -3.18 12.16 -4.03
N GLY A 12 -4.02 11.15 -3.96
CA GLY A 12 -5.25 11.13 -3.18
C GLY A 12 -6.46 11.73 -3.88
N ASN A 13 -7.54 11.95 -3.13
CA ASN A 13 -8.87 12.30 -3.67
C ASN A 13 -9.30 11.36 -4.81
N THR A 14 -9.06 10.07 -4.61
CA THR A 14 -9.33 9.04 -5.61
C THR A 14 -10.84 8.82 -5.77
N PRO A 15 -11.33 8.44 -6.95
CA PRO A 15 -12.76 8.18 -7.14
C PRO A 15 -13.26 7.00 -6.30
N ALA A 16 -14.52 7.07 -5.88
CA ALA A 16 -15.30 5.91 -5.44
C ALA A 16 -16.31 5.56 -6.54
N VAL A 17 -16.46 4.27 -6.84
CA VAL A 17 -17.35 3.78 -7.91
C VAL A 17 -18.26 2.69 -7.36
N ASP A 18 -19.56 2.82 -7.63
CA ASP A 18 -20.55 1.78 -7.32
C ASP A 18 -20.29 0.56 -8.22
N VAL A 19 -20.11 -0.59 -7.57
CA VAL A 19 -19.89 -1.90 -8.20
C VAL A 19 -20.91 -2.94 -7.71
N SER A 20 -22.09 -2.49 -7.30
CA SER A 20 -23.14 -3.33 -6.69
C SER A 20 -23.68 -4.40 -7.63
N GLN A 21 -23.51 -4.25 -8.95
CA GLN A 21 -23.80 -5.31 -9.92
C GLN A 21 -22.95 -6.57 -9.71
N LEU A 22 -21.83 -6.48 -9.00
CA LEU A 22 -20.99 -7.62 -8.63
C LEU A 22 -21.46 -8.30 -7.34
N SER A 23 -22.34 -7.65 -6.57
CA SER A 23 -22.86 -8.15 -5.30
C SER A 23 -23.71 -9.41 -5.52
N PRO A 24 -23.50 -10.49 -4.74
CA PRO A 24 -24.39 -11.64 -4.78
C PRO A 24 -25.77 -11.34 -4.15
N ASN A 25 -25.88 -10.27 -3.37
CA ASN A 25 -27.13 -9.82 -2.76
C ASN A 25 -27.49 -8.42 -3.30
N PRO A 26 -28.60 -8.26 -4.04
CA PRO A 26 -28.99 -6.98 -4.65
C PRO A 26 -29.32 -5.89 -3.62
N ASP A 27 -29.59 -6.27 -2.37
CA ASP A 27 -29.86 -5.32 -1.28
C ASP A 27 -28.58 -4.77 -0.63
N ILE A 28 -27.41 -5.28 -1.04
CA ILE A 28 -26.09 -4.87 -0.52
C ILE A 28 -25.35 -4.06 -1.57
N ARG A 29 -25.09 -2.79 -1.25
CA ARG A 29 -24.28 -1.89 -2.08
C ARG A 29 -22.80 -2.20 -1.91
N LEU A 30 -22.08 -2.34 -3.02
CA LEU A 30 -20.62 -2.45 -3.04
C LEU A 30 -20.02 -1.22 -3.70
N VAL A 31 -18.99 -0.64 -3.07
CA VAL A 31 -18.29 0.54 -3.59
C VAL A 31 -16.79 0.27 -3.63
N ALA A 32 -16.18 0.48 -4.79
CA ALA A 32 -14.74 0.37 -4.99
C ALA A 32 -14.07 1.75 -4.87
N LYS A 33 -13.12 1.89 -3.93
CA LYS A 33 -12.25 3.07 -3.84
C LYS A 33 -11.04 2.89 -4.77
N LEU A 34 -11.00 3.66 -5.86
CA LEU A 34 -10.06 3.46 -6.98
C LEU A 34 -8.69 4.09 -6.70
N GLU A 35 -7.92 3.49 -5.80
CA GLU A 35 -6.54 3.89 -5.51
C GLU A 35 -5.58 3.72 -6.71
N SER A 36 -6.01 3.05 -7.78
CA SER A 36 -5.31 3.01 -9.07
C SER A 36 -5.34 4.34 -9.83
N ALA A 37 -6.15 5.31 -9.40
CA ALA A 37 -6.18 6.65 -9.98
C ALA A 37 -5.04 7.56 -9.48
N ASN A 38 -4.23 7.10 -8.53
CA ASN A 38 -3.02 7.81 -8.12
C ASN A 38 -1.95 7.79 -9.24
N PRO A 39 -0.99 8.75 -9.28
CA PRO A 39 -0.04 8.91 -10.38
C PRO A 39 0.73 7.66 -10.84
N THR A 40 1.15 6.77 -9.93
CA THR A 40 1.85 5.51 -10.27
C THR A 40 0.92 4.31 -10.34
N GLY A 41 -0.39 4.55 -10.22
CA GLY A 41 -1.41 3.51 -10.35
C GLY A 41 -1.67 2.72 -9.07
N SER A 42 -1.31 3.24 -7.89
CA SER A 42 -1.54 2.50 -6.63
C SER A 42 -1.71 3.35 -5.38
N VAL A 43 -2.28 2.73 -4.35
CA VAL A 43 -2.42 3.28 -2.99
C VAL A 43 -1.08 3.71 -2.35
N LYS A 44 0.05 3.16 -2.84
CA LYS A 44 1.36 3.39 -2.23
C LYS A 44 1.90 4.79 -2.46
N ASP A 45 1.37 5.53 -3.44
CA ASP A 45 1.69 6.95 -3.63
C ASP A 45 1.42 7.78 -2.38
N ARG A 46 0.34 7.47 -1.66
CA ARG A 46 -0.01 8.16 -0.40
C ARG A 46 1.08 8.01 0.65
N ILE A 47 1.48 6.76 0.92
CA ILE A 47 2.43 6.45 1.98
C ILE A 47 3.84 6.89 1.59
N ALA A 48 4.21 6.76 0.31
CA ALA A 48 5.50 7.19 -0.19
C ALA A 48 5.65 8.71 -0.05
N LYS A 49 4.60 9.48 -0.40
CA LYS A 49 4.57 10.93 -0.21
C LYS A 49 4.67 11.29 1.26
N ALA A 50 3.85 10.67 2.12
CA ALA A 50 3.84 10.96 3.54
C ALA A 50 5.21 10.70 4.19
N MET A 51 5.80 9.53 3.96
CA MET A 51 7.11 9.17 4.51
C MET A 51 8.23 10.13 4.07
N VAL A 52 8.24 10.54 2.80
CA VAL A 52 9.24 11.48 2.28
C VAL A 52 9.04 12.87 2.88
N LEU A 53 7.81 13.39 2.91
CA LEU A 53 7.53 14.73 3.44
C LEU A 53 7.79 14.80 4.95
N ASP A 54 7.48 13.75 5.70
CA ASP A 54 7.78 13.69 7.13
C ASP A 54 9.28 13.66 7.39
N ALA A 55 10.04 12.85 6.63
CA ALA A 55 11.50 12.81 6.75
C ALA A 55 12.16 14.13 6.31
N GLU A 56 11.57 14.87 5.37
CA GLU A 56 12.01 16.22 5.03
C GLU A 56 11.72 17.21 6.18
N ALA A 57 10.54 17.11 6.79
CA ALA A 57 10.10 18.01 7.84
C ALA A 57 10.89 17.84 9.14
N ASP A 58 11.27 16.61 9.49
CA ASP A 58 12.07 16.31 10.68
C ASP A 58 13.60 16.41 10.44
N GLY A 59 14.02 16.64 9.19
CA GLY A 59 15.40 16.80 8.79
C GLY A 59 16.19 15.50 8.60
N THR A 60 15.55 14.34 8.72
CA THR A 60 16.17 13.03 8.43
C THR A 60 16.57 12.92 6.96
N LEU A 61 15.75 13.47 6.06
CA LEU A 61 15.98 13.52 4.62
C LEU A 61 16.26 14.97 4.17
N GLY A 62 17.36 15.17 3.46
CA GLY A 62 17.81 16.48 3.01
C GLY A 62 18.88 16.40 1.92
N PRO A 63 19.49 17.52 1.53
CA PRO A 63 20.53 17.55 0.50
C PRO A 63 21.67 16.57 0.81
N GLY A 64 22.09 15.81 -0.20
CA GLY A 64 23.16 14.80 -0.08
C GLY A 64 22.72 13.45 0.49
N LYS A 65 21.50 13.33 1.02
CA LYS A 65 20.95 12.04 1.48
C LYS A 65 20.35 11.24 0.33
N ARG A 66 20.32 9.92 0.50
CA ARG A 66 19.77 8.93 -0.45
C ARG A 66 18.62 8.17 0.19
N ILE A 67 17.55 7.93 -0.54
CA ILE A 67 16.45 7.09 -0.06
C ILE A 67 16.82 5.61 -0.23
N LEU A 68 16.54 4.78 0.77
CA LEU A 68 16.65 3.33 0.70
C LEU A 68 15.30 2.69 1.06
N GLU A 69 14.82 1.76 0.24
CA GLU A 69 13.62 0.97 0.56
C GLU A 69 13.71 -0.47 0.01
N PRO A 70 13.44 -1.50 0.84
CA PRO A 70 13.23 -2.86 0.38
C PRO A 70 11.81 -3.00 -0.18
N SER A 71 11.68 -3.02 -1.51
CA SER A 71 10.40 -3.19 -2.17
C SER A 71 10.55 -3.74 -3.58
N SER A 72 9.83 -4.82 -3.87
CA SER A 72 9.68 -5.35 -5.23
C SER A 72 8.41 -4.85 -5.93
N GLY A 73 7.72 -3.86 -5.38
CA GLY A 73 6.38 -3.49 -5.85
C GLY A 73 6.06 -2.01 -5.75
N ASN A 74 4.78 -1.74 -5.51
CA ASN A 74 4.18 -0.41 -5.62
C ASN A 74 4.86 0.67 -4.76
N THR A 75 5.37 0.34 -3.57
CA THR A 75 6.05 1.33 -2.71
C THR A 75 7.37 1.79 -3.31
N GLY A 76 8.17 0.87 -3.87
CA GLY A 76 9.39 1.23 -4.57
C GLY A 76 9.12 2.16 -5.75
N ILE A 77 8.12 1.83 -6.58
CA ILE A 77 7.74 2.62 -7.76
C ILE A 77 7.27 4.03 -7.34
N ALA A 78 6.40 4.11 -6.33
CA ALA A 78 5.93 5.38 -5.77
C ALA A 78 7.10 6.23 -5.24
N LEU A 79 7.97 5.64 -4.42
CA LEU A 79 9.14 6.34 -3.89
C LEU A 79 10.10 6.78 -4.99
N ALA A 80 10.32 5.97 -6.03
CA ALA A 80 11.19 6.34 -7.13
C ALA A 80 10.66 7.56 -7.90
N MET A 81 9.35 7.59 -8.18
CA MET A 81 8.70 8.74 -8.80
C MET A 81 8.84 10.00 -7.93
N ILE A 82 8.62 9.89 -6.62
CA ILE A 82 8.72 11.02 -5.69
C ILE A 82 10.18 11.48 -5.54
N ALA A 83 11.11 10.55 -5.37
CA ALA A 83 12.54 10.84 -5.30
C ALA A 83 13.02 11.61 -6.54
N ARG A 84 12.54 11.21 -7.72
CA ARG A 84 12.86 11.88 -8.99
C ARG A 84 12.36 13.33 -9.03
N ILE A 85 11.13 13.58 -8.58
CA ILE A 85 10.54 14.93 -8.52
C ILE A 85 11.24 15.80 -7.48
N ARG A 86 11.59 15.21 -6.32
CA ARG A 86 12.20 15.91 -5.18
C ARG A 86 13.73 16.05 -5.29
N GLY A 87 14.36 15.37 -6.25
CA GLY A 87 15.79 15.43 -6.50
C GLY A 87 16.64 14.55 -5.59
N TYR A 88 16.07 13.47 -5.03
CA TYR A 88 16.83 12.50 -4.23
C TYR A 88 17.29 11.31 -5.07
N PRO A 89 18.55 10.84 -4.91
CA PRO A 89 18.90 9.51 -5.35
C PRO A 89 18.15 8.47 -4.51
N ILE A 90 17.80 7.34 -5.12
CA ILE A 90 17.07 6.25 -4.47
C ILE A 90 17.69 4.90 -4.82
N THR A 91 17.87 4.07 -3.80
CA THR A 91 18.19 2.64 -3.93
C THR A 91 16.98 1.81 -3.54
N VAL A 92 16.58 0.88 -4.40
CA VAL A 92 15.53 -0.11 -4.11
C VAL A 92 16.16 -1.49 -4.04
N VAL A 93 15.97 -2.16 -2.89
CA VAL A 93 16.39 -3.55 -2.71
C VAL A 93 15.22 -4.46 -3.06
N MET A 94 15.41 -5.38 -4.01
CA MET A 94 14.36 -6.31 -4.42
C MET A 94 14.89 -7.73 -4.70
N PRO A 95 14.09 -8.77 -4.47
CA PRO A 95 14.45 -10.14 -4.83
C PRO A 95 14.65 -10.33 -6.34
N GLU A 96 15.64 -11.15 -6.73
CA GLU A 96 15.96 -11.45 -8.14
C GLU A 96 14.80 -12.07 -8.94
N ASN A 97 13.86 -12.74 -8.26
CA ASN A 97 12.68 -13.35 -8.87
C ASN A 97 11.51 -12.36 -9.09
N THR A 98 11.74 -11.06 -8.88
CA THR A 98 10.77 -10.00 -9.20
C THR A 98 10.60 -9.86 -10.72
N SER A 99 9.39 -9.55 -11.18
CA SER A 99 9.10 -9.47 -12.61
C SER A 99 9.90 -8.36 -13.33
N PRO A 100 10.26 -8.55 -14.62
CA PRO A 100 11.00 -7.54 -15.38
C PRO A 100 10.28 -6.19 -15.45
N GLU A 101 8.94 -6.18 -15.53
CA GLU A 101 8.14 -4.96 -15.66
C GLU A 101 8.30 -4.07 -14.43
N ARG A 102 8.33 -4.65 -13.22
CA ARG A 102 8.55 -3.92 -11.97
C ARG A 102 9.94 -3.28 -11.93
N ARG A 103 10.95 -3.99 -12.44
CA ARG A 103 12.31 -3.46 -12.57
C ARG A 103 12.35 -2.28 -13.53
N GLN A 104 11.75 -2.43 -14.71
CA GLN A 104 11.68 -1.39 -15.73
C GLN A 104 10.97 -0.13 -15.22
N MET A 105 9.88 -0.28 -14.47
CA MET A 105 9.16 0.86 -13.88
C MET A 105 10.05 1.66 -12.91
N LEU A 106 10.90 0.99 -12.13
CA LEU A 106 11.84 1.63 -11.22
C LEU A 106 12.97 2.34 -11.97
N GLU A 107 13.52 1.70 -13.00
CA GLU A 107 14.58 2.24 -13.86
C GLU A 107 14.11 3.51 -14.60
N VAL A 108 12.86 3.55 -15.06
CA VAL A 108 12.26 4.74 -15.71
C VAL A 108 12.30 5.96 -14.80
N PHE A 109 12.12 5.78 -13.48
CA PHE A 109 12.23 6.86 -12.51
C PHE A 109 13.67 7.10 -12.01
N GLY A 110 14.65 6.35 -12.51
CA GLY A 110 16.06 6.52 -12.18
C GLY A 110 16.47 5.91 -10.84
N ALA A 111 15.78 4.87 -10.38
CA ALA A 111 16.17 4.16 -9.17
C ALA A 111 17.36 3.21 -9.41
N ASP A 112 18.31 3.20 -8.48
CA ASP A 112 19.35 2.16 -8.42
C ASP A 112 18.76 0.89 -7.82
N ILE A 113 18.94 -0.25 -8.48
CA ILE A 113 18.36 -1.53 -8.06
C ILE A 113 19.43 -2.45 -7.51
N VAL A 114 19.27 -2.86 -6.25
CA VAL A 114 20.15 -3.85 -5.60
C VAL A 114 19.40 -5.18 -5.48
N PRO A 115 19.84 -6.24 -6.16
CA PRO A 115 19.21 -7.55 -6.05
C PRO A 115 19.49 -8.20 -4.69
N SER A 116 18.48 -8.82 -4.10
CA SER A 116 18.61 -9.76 -2.97
C SER A 116 18.31 -11.20 -3.43
N PRO A 117 18.80 -12.23 -2.71
CA PRO A 117 18.53 -13.63 -3.06
C PRO A 117 17.03 -13.92 -3.20
N GLY A 118 16.62 -14.45 -4.36
CA GLY A 118 15.20 -14.72 -4.65
C GLY A 118 14.54 -15.69 -3.67
N ALA A 119 15.29 -16.67 -3.17
CA ALA A 119 14.80 -17.68 -2.22
C ALA A 119 14.40 -17.12 -0.85
N GLU A 120 14.92 -15.94 -0.47
CA GLU A 120 14.60 -15.28 0.80
C GLU A 120 13.42 -14.30 0.69
N GLY A 121 12.93 -14.09 -0.53
CA GLY A 121 11.80 -13.22 -0.82
C GLY A 121 11.95 -11.81 -0.22
N SER A 122 10.81 -11.23 0.16
CA SER A 122 10.79 -9.87 0.71
C SER A 122 11.54 -9.74 2.05
N ASN A 123 11.65 -10.83 2.82
CA ASN A 123 12.33 -10.79 4.11
C ASN A 123 13.84 -10.63 3.90
N GLY A 124 14.43 -11.36 2.94
CA GLY A 124 15.83 -11.16 2.53
C GLY A 124 16.13 -9.75 2.05
N ALA A 125 15.24 -9.16 1.25
CA ALA A 125 15.37 -7.77 0.83
C ALA A 125 15.38 -6.78 2.02
N VAL A 126 14.51 -7.00 3.02
CA VAL A 126 14.49 -6.18 4.25
C VAL A 126 15.78 -6.36 5.05
N HIS A 127 16.29 -7.58 5.19
CA HIS A 127 17.56 -7.83 5.89
C HIS A 127 18.73 -7.12 5.22
N LEU A 128 18.85 -7.23 3.90
CA LEU A 128 19.90 -6.55 3.15
C LEU A 128 19.77 -5.03 3.24
N ALA A 129 18.57 -4.46 3.08
CA ALA A 129 18.36 -3.02 3.23
C ALA A 129 18.75 -2.51 4.63
N ARG A 130 18.46 -3.27 5.69
CA ARG A 130 18.88 -2.92 7.05
C ARG A 130 20.40 -2.89 7.19
N GLN A 131 21.10 -3.87 6.62
CA GLN A 131 22.57 -3.89 6.62
C GLN A 131 23.15 -2.70 5.88
N MET A 132 22.65 -2.41 4.68
CA MET A 132 23.07 -1.25 3.88
C MET A 132 22.85 0.08 4.61
N ALA A 133 21.73 0.23 5.32
CA ALA A 133 21.43 1.43 6.11
C ALA A 133 22.44 1.64 7.27
N LEU A 134 22.96 0.57 7.85
CA LEU A 134 23.99 0.64 8.90
C LEU A 134 25.36 1.01 8.34
N GLU A 135 25.68 0.56 7.12
CA GLU A 135 26.96 0.82 6.45
C GLU A 135 27.02 2.20 5.78
N GLN A 136 25.86 2.80 5.48
CA GLN A 136 25.74 4.04 4.72
C GLN A 136 24.98 5.11 5.54
N PRO A 137 25.67 5.95 6.34
CA PRO A 137 25.03 6.91 7.25
C PRO A 137 24.23 8.02 6.54
N ASP A 138 24.44 8.21 5.23
CA ASP A 138 23.69 9.15 4.40
C ASP A 138 22.48 8.54 3.71
N TRP A 139 22.21 7.25 3.94
CA TRP A 139 21.06 6.57 3.38
C TRP A 139 19.92 6.54 4.39
N VAL A 140 18.79 7.12 3.99
CA VAL A 140 17.57 7.22 4.77
C VAL A 140 16.69 6.00 4.45
N PHE A 141 16.67 5.06 5.38
CA PHE A 141 15.79 3.90 5.30
C PHE A 141 14.39 4.25 5.81
N LEU A 142 13.46 4.54 4.90
CA LEU A 142 12.11 5.01 5.25
C LEU A 142 11.28 3.94 5.96
N TYR A 143 11.42 2.68 5.54
CA TYR A 143 10.89 1.49 6.20
C TYR A 143 9.37 1.51 6.43
N GLN A 144 8.61 1.28 5.35
CA GLN A 144 7.14 1.35 5.35
C GLN A 144 6.43 0.48 6.41
N TYR A 145 7.06 -0.56 6.93
CA TYR A 145 6.43 -1.48 7.90
C TYR A 145 6.41 -0.93 9.33
N ALA A 146 7.26 0.04 9.66
CA ALA A 146 7.28 0.67 10.99
C ALA A 146 7.11 2.20 10.97
N ASN A 147 7.10 2.81 9.78
CA ASN A 147 6.96 4.25 9.66
C ASN A 147 5.54 4.71 9.96
N GLU A 148 5.39 5.60 10.95
CA GLU A 148 4.10 6.13 11.40
C GLU A 148 3.33 6.89 10.30
N ALA A 149 4.06 7.47 9.34
CA ALA A 149 3.48 8.16 8.20
C ALA A 149 2.57 7.27 7.36
N ASN A 150 2.81 5.95 7.37
CA ASN A 150 2.05 4.98 6.58
C ASN A 150 0.58 4.84 7.06
N PRO A 151 0.28 4.40 8.29
CA PRO A 151 -1.11 4.40 8.76
C PRO A 151 -1.67 5.83 8.90
N ARG A 152 -0.85 6.80 9.34
CA ARG A 152 -1.33 8.17 9.56
C ARG A 152 -1.89 8.81 8.29
N VAL A 153 -1.24 8.67 7.13
CA VAL A 153 -1.78 9.28 5.89
C VAL A 153 -3.14 8.68 5.51
N HIS A 154 -3.38 7.41 5.82
CA HIS A 154 -4.66 6.78 5.59
C HIS A 154 -5.74 7.27 6.56
N TYR A 155 -5.38 7.50 7.82
CA TYR A 155 -6.24 8.14 8.82
C TYR A 155 -6.60 9.58 8.44
N GLU A 156 -5.63 10.36 7.94
CA GLU A 156 -5.82 11.78 7.63
C GLU A 156 -6.45 12.03 6.25
N THR A 157 -6.35 11.07 5.33
CA THR A 157 -6.82 11.27 3.94
C THR A 157 -7.77 10.19 3.46
N THR A 158 -7.36 8.93 3.45
CA THR A 158 -8.15 7.86 2.82
C THR A 158 -9.47 7.60 3.55
N GLY A 159 -9.44 7.54 4.89
CA GLY A 159 -10.64 7.42 5.72
C GLY A 159 -11.61 8.61 5.54
N PRO A 160 -11.15 9.86 5.69
CA PRO A 160 -11.99 11.05 5.47
C PRO A 160 -12.56 11.14 4.04
N GLU A 161 -11.80 10.75 3.02
CA GLU A 161 -12.32 10.66 1.66
C GLU A 161 -13.45 9.64 1.54
N ILE A 162 -13.31 8.47 2.19
CA ILE A 162 -14.38 7.44 2.21
C ILE A 162 -15.62 7.96 2.94
N LEU A 163 -15.47 8.58 4.12
CA LEU A 163 -16.60 9.15 4.88
C LEU A 163 -17.31 10.26 4.11
N ARG A 164 -16.56 11.07 3.35
CA ARG A 164 -17.13 12.10 2.48
C ARG A 164 -17.90 11.50 1.31
N ASP A 165 -17.33 10.50 0.64
CA ASP A 165 -17.86 9.95 -0.61
C ASP A 165 -18.97 8.90 -0.36
N VAL A 166 -18.93 8.22 0.79
CA VAL A 166 -19.83 7.13 1.21
C VAL A 166 -20.20 7.31 2.69
N PRO A 167 -21.02 8.32 3.05
CA PRO A 167 -21.29 8.69 4.44
C PRO A 167 -22.07 7.63 5.23
N ASP A 168 -22.72 6.70 4.53
CA ASP A 168 -23.48 5.56 5.04
C ASP A 168 -22.67 4.25 4.96
N VAL A 169 -21.34 4.32 4.92
CA VAL A 169 -20.46 3.14 4.98
C VAL A 169 -20.68 2.36 6.27
N THR A 170 -20.86 1.04 6.14
CA THR A 170 -21.03 0.13 7.28
C THR A 170 -19.87 -0.85 7.42
N HIS A 171 -19.18 -1.16 6.32
CA HIS A 171 -18.07 -2.10 6.27
C HIS A 171 -16.93 -1.52 5.44
N PHE A 172 -15.70 -1.77 5.87
CA PHE A 172 -14.49 -1.49 5.10
C PHE A 172 -13.66 -2.77 4.95
N VAL A 173 -13.35 -3.13 3.71
CA VAL A 173 -12.58 -4.33 3.37
C VAL A 173 -11.30 -3.90 2.66
N ALA A 174 -10.15 -4.39 3.11
CA ALA A 174 -8.88 -4.14 2.44
C ALA A 174 -7.88 -5.28 2.60
N GLY A 175 -6.99 -5.38 1.62
CA GLY A 175 -5.89 -6.33 1.65
C GLY A 175 -4.86 -6.04 2.75
N LEU A 176 -4.40 -7.08 3.42
CA LEU A 176 -3.36 -7.01 4.44
C LEU A 176 -1.99 -7.11 3.80
N GLY A 177 -1.20 -6.04 3.91
CA GLY A 177 0.20 -5.98 3.43
C GLY A 177 1.10 -5.37 4.51
N THR A 178 1.38 -4.07 4.41
CA THR A 178 2.03 -3.33 5.50
C THR A 178 1.09 -3.08 6.69
N SER A 179 -0.19 -3.40 6.55
CA SER A 179 -1.34 -3.07 7.41
C SER A 179 -1.77 -1.60 7.47
N GLY A 180 -0.92 -0.65 7.08
CA GLY A 180 -1.21 0.79 7.20
C GLY A 180 -2.58 1.25 6.65
N THR A 181 -3.04 0.70 5.53
CA THR A 181 -4.38 1.03 5.00
C THR A 181 -5.51 0.57 5.92
N LEU A 182 -5.47 -0.67 6.41
CA LEU A 182 -6.46 -1.18 7.36
C LEU A 182 -6.42 -0.41 8.67
N MET A 183 -5.21 -0.15 9.19
CA MET A 183 -5.01 0.52 10.47
C MET A 183 -5.46 1.98 10.44
N GLY A 184 -5.00 2.75 9.46
CA GLY A 184 -5.34 4.16 9.34
C GLY A 184 -6.81 4.40 8.99
N VAL A 185 -7.32 3.72 7.96
CA VAL A 185 -8.74 3.85 7.58
C VAL A 185 -9.63 3.32 8.68
N GLY A 186 -9.35 2.12 9.22
CA GLY A 186 -10.16 1.51 10.26
C GLY A 186 -10.28 2.38 11.52
N THR A 187 -9.17 2.98 11.96
CA THR A 187 -9.17 3.92 13.10
C THR A 187 -10.06 5.12 12.80
N CYS A 188 -9.88 5.77 11.64
CA CYS A 188 -10.69 6.92 11.25
C CYS A 188 -12.19 6.60 11.19
N LEU A 189 -12.55 5.47 10.56
CA LEU A 189 -13.95 5.06 10.41
C LEU A 189 -14.59 4.71 11.76
N LYS A 190 -13.90 3.95 12.63
CA LYS A 190 -14.44 3.58 13.94
C LYS A 190 -14.53 4.75 14.91
N GLU A 191 -13.65 5.75 14.80
CA GLU A 191 -13.80 7.01 15.55
C GLU A 191 -15.02 7.82 15.10
N ALA A 192 -15.33 7.83 13.80
CA ALA A 192 -16.53 8.48 13.29
C ALA A 192 -17.81 7.72 13.66
N HIS A 193 -17.82 6.39 13.46
CA HIS A 193 -18.93 5.50 13.75
C HIS A 193 -18.41 4.15 14.29
N PRO A 194 -18.50 3.91 15.62
CA PRO A 194 -17.94 2.71 16.25
C PRO A 194 -18.48 1.37 15.71
N ASP A 195 -19.69 1.38 15.17
CA ASP A 195 -20.37 0.20 14.61
C ASP A 195 -19.85 -0.21 13.23
N ILE A 196 -18.98 0.59 12.58
CA ILE A 196 -18.39 0.21 11.30
C ILE A 196 -17.48 -1.01 11.48
N GLU A 197 -17.65 -2.00 10.62
CA GLU A 197 -16.84 -3.21 10.61
C GLU A 197 -15.63 -3.08 9.67
N VAL A 198 -14.47 -3.59 10.12
CA VAL A 198 -13.21 -3.53 9.36
C VAL A 198 -12.69 -4.94 9.14
N TYR A 199 -12.60 -5.37 7.89
CA TYR A 199 -12.17 -6.71 7.52
C TYR A 199 -10.85 -6.70 6.75
N ALA A 200 -9.90 -7.49 7.24
CA ALA A 200 -8.65 -7.75 6.54
C ALA A 200 -8.78 -8.92 5.57
N VAL A 201 -8.14 -8.82 4.41
CA VAL A 201 -8.00 -9.93 3.45
C VAL A 201 -6.55 -10.37 3.34
N GLU A 202 -6.28 -11.66 3.55
CA GLU A 202 -4.95 -12.25 3.44
C GLU A 202 -5.00 -13.60 2.67
N PRO A 203 -3.91 -14.01 2.02
CA PRO A 203 -3.81 -15.36 1.44
C PRO A 203 -3.62 -16.41 2.54
N PRO A 204 -3.80 -17.72 2.24
CA PRO A 204 -3.32 -18.78 3.13
C PRO A 204 -1.82 -18.64 3.43
N ALA A 205 -1.39 -19.05 4.62
CA ALA A 205 0.02 -19.07 4.98
C ALA A 205 0.84 -19.88 3.96
N GLY A 206 1.98 -19.34 3.53
CA GLY A 206 2.83 -19.92 2.49
C GLY A 206 2.32 -19.76 1.04
N GLU A 207 1.12 -19.21 0.83
CA GLU A 207 0.60 -18.88 -0.51
C GLU A 207 0.74 -17.38 -0.81
N MET A 208 0.85 -17.03 -2.09
CA MET A 208 1.11 -15.64 -2.52
C MET A 208 -0.05 -15.07 -3.34
N VAL A 209 -0.51 -13.90 -2.93
CA VAL A 209 -1.29 -12.97 -3.76
C VAL A 209 -0.53 -11.64 -3.79
N ASP A 210 -0.27 -11.12 -4.99
CA ASP A 210 0.54 -9.92 -5.19
C ASP A 210 0.03 -8.73 -4.36
N GLY A 211 0.89 -8.25 -3.46
CA GLY A 211 0.62 -7.11 -2.58
C GLY A 211 -0.01 -7.48 -1.23
N LEU A 212 -0.30 -8.75 -0.99
CA LEU A 212 -0.81 -9.26 0.28
C LEU A 212 0.25 -10.06 1.05
N ARG A 213 0.06 -10.18 2.36
CA ARG A 213 0.85 -10.95 3.30
C ARG A 213 -0.08 -11.69 4.26
N ASN A 214 0.38 -12.82 4.77
CA ASN A 214 -0.24 -13.48 5.91
C ASN A 214 0.62 -13.21 7.16
N LEU A 215 -0.02 -12.85 8.29
CA LEU A 215 0.71 -12.58 9.54
C LEU A 215 1.35 -13.84 10.15
N ASP A 216 0.80 -15.01 9.85
CA ASP A 216 1.28 -16.32 10.30
C ASP A 216 2.58 -16.76 9.57
N ASP A 217 3.00 -16.05 8.52
CA ASP A 217 4.29 -16.26 7.84
C ASP A 217 5.50 -15.74 8.66
N GLY A 218 5.28 -15.33 9.91
CA GLY A 218 6.34 -14.99 10.85
C GLY A 218 6.83 -13.53 10.79
N PHE A 219 6.08 -12.64 10.15
CA PHE A 219 6.38 -11.20 10.15
C PHE A 219 5.12 -10.36 10.34
N ILE A 220 4.99 -9.78 11.53
CA ILE A 220 3.94 -8.81 11.86
C ILE A 220 4.52 -7.40 11.66
N PRO A 221 3.96 -6.55 10.77
CA PRO A 221 4.43 -5.17 10.60
C PRO A 221 4.31 -4.38 11.90
N PRO A 222 5.35 -3.66 12.36
CA PRO A 222 5.25 -2.87 13.59
C PRO A 222 4.11 -1.84 13.63
N VAL A 223 3.73 -1.25 12.47
CA VAL A 223 2.57 -0.36 12.41
C VAL A 223 1.23 -1.06 12.67
N TYR A 224 1.14 -2.38 12.47
CA TYR A 224 -0.05 -3.16 12.79
C TYR A 224 -0.31 -3.14 14.30
N GLU A 225 0.68 -3.57 15.09
CA GLU A 225 0.56 -3.66 16.55
C GLU A 225 0.35 -2.28 17.18
N LYS A 226 1.08 -1.28 16.70
CA LYS A 226 1.01 0.08 17.26
C LYS A 226 -0.37 0.74 17.08
N TRP A 227 -1.11 0.37 16.04
CA TRP A 227 -2.42 0.94 15.70
C TRP A 227 -3.60 0.03 16.11
N GLY A 228 -3.41 -0.78 17.15
CA GLY A 228 -4.47 -1.62 17.72
C GLY A 228 -4.57 -3.01 17.10
N GLY A 229 -3.87 -3.29 16.01
CA GLY A 229 -3.72 -4.62 15.44
C GLY A 229 -5.04 -5.37 15.29
N SER A 230 -5.15 -6.53 15.96
CA SER A 230 -6.35 -7.37 15.94
C SER A 230 -7.56 -6.70 16.56
N ASP A 231 -7.37 -5.82 17.55
CA ASP A 231 -8.46 -5.22 18.31
C ASP A 231 -9.24 -4.20 17.46
N LEU A 232 -8.61 -3.66 16.41
CA LEU A 232 -9.24 -2.78 15.44
C LEU A 232 -10.07 -3.56 14.40
N LEU A 233 -9.73 -4.82 14.12
CA LEU A 233 -10.35 -5.60 13.05
C LEU A 233 -11.60 -6.33 13.56
N SER A 234 -12.70 -6.21 12.81
CA SER A 234 -13.91 -7.04 13.03
C SER A 234 -13.71 -8.49 12.59
N GLY A 235 -12.76 -8.73 11.68
CA GLY A 235 -12.38 -10.08 11.29
C GLY A 235 -11.36 -10.11 10.16
N LYS A 236 -11.02 -11.33 9.74
CA LYS A 236 -10.14 -11.58 8.59
C LYS A 236 -10.71 -12.66 7.67
N ARG A 237 -10.54 -12.49 6.37
CA ARG A 237 -10.94 -13.46 5.34
C ARG A 237 -9.70 -14.00 4.64
N ILE A 238 -9.58 -15.33 4.62
CA ILE A 238 -8.56 -16.03 3.84
C ILE A 238 -9.04 -16.20 2.40
N VAL A 239 -8.37 -15.56 1.45
CA VAL A 239 -8.69 -15.66 0.01
C VAL A 239 -7.56 -16.35 -0.73
N ARG A 240 -7.87 -17.45 -1.43
CA ARG A 240 -6.85 -18.23 -2.15
C ARG A 240 -6.43 -17.52 -3.45
N PRO A 241 -5.22 -17.77 -3.99
CA PRO A 241 -4.75 -17.17 -5.23
C PRO A 241 -5.70 -17.37 -6.42
N ARG A 242 -6.29 -18.57 -6.55
CA ARG A 242 -7.27 -18.86 -7.60
C ARG A 242 -8.52 -17.98 -7.49
N GLU A 243 -9.05 -17.84 -6.27
CA GLU A 243 -10.23 -17.01 -5.98
C GLU A 243 -9.93 -15.54 -6.26
N SER A 244 -8.76 -15.05 -5.84
CA SER A 244 -8.27 -13.70 -6.18
C SER A 244 -8.23 -13.45 -7.70
N VAL A 245 -7.74 -14.41 -8.50
CA VAL A 245 -7.72 -14.30 -9.96
C VAL A 245 -9.14 -14.29 -10.54
N GLU A 246 -10.02 -15.17 -10.06
CA GLU A 246 -11.41 -15.26 -10.52
C GLU A 246 -12.16 -13.94 -10.25
N TYR A 247 -12.05 -13.38 -9.05
CA TYR A 247 -12.68 -12.09 -8.72
C TYR A 247 -12.01 -10.88 -9.37
N THR A 248 -10.69 -10.94 -9.65
CA THR A 248 -10.03 -9.91 -10.48
C THR A 248 -10.66 -9.85 -11.87
N ARG A 249 -11.02 -11.01 -12.45
CA ARG A 249 -11.75 -11.05 -13.73
C ARG A 249 -13.17 -10.51 -13.60
N ARG A 250 -13.87 -10.77 -12.48
CA ARG A 250 -15.21 -10.21 -12.23
C ARG A 250 -15.21 -8.68 -12.11
N LEU A 251 -14.13 -8.07 -11.62
CA LEU A 251 -13.99 -6.60 -11.65
C LEU A 251 -14.06 -6.03 -13.08
N ALA A 252 -13.64 -6.81 -14.09
CA ALA A 252 -13.75 -6.39 -15.49
C ALA A 252 -15.22 -6.34 -15.97
N ASP A 253 -16.13 -7.11 -15.36
CA ASP A 253 -17.58 -7.00 -15.64
C ASP A 253 -18.15 -5.64 -15.17
N ALA A 254 -17.46 -4.97 -14.24
CA ALA A 254 -17.71 -3.60 -13.84
C ALA A 254 -16.86 -2.56 -14.62
N GLY A 255 -16.10 -2.98 -15.63
CA GLY A 255 -15.18 -2.10 -16.38
C GLY A 255 -13.93 -1.69 -15.60
N ILE A 256 -13.61 -2.36 -14.49
CA ILE A 256 -12.47 -2.04 -13.64
C ILE A 256 -11.31 -3.00 -13.94
N PHE A 257 -10.21 -2.46 -14.46
CA PHE A 257 -8.95 -3.19 -14.60
C PHE A 257 -8.09 -2.98 -13.36
N ALA A 258 -7.96 -4.02 -12.52
CA ALA A 258 -7.29 -3.95 -11.23
C ALA A 258 -6.30 -5.11 -11.01
N GLY A 259 -5.49 -4.98 -9.96
CA GLY A 259 -4.53 -6.01 -9.57
C GLY A 259 -5.16 -7.16 -8.77
N LEU A 260 -4.38 -8.23 -8.57
CA LEU A 260 -4.83 -9.45 -7.87
C LEU A 260 -5.30 -9.20 -6.43
N SER A 261 -4.65 -8.28 -5.71
CA SER A 261 -5.09 -7.89 -4.36
C SER A 261 -6.45 -7.21 -4.34
N SER A 262 -6.86 -6.52 -5.42
CA SER A 262 -8.21 -5.96 -5.55
C SER A 262 -9.24 -7.06 -5.79
N GLY A 263 -8.92 -8.07 -6.59
CA GLY A 263 -9.77 -9.25 -6.72
C GLY A 263 -9.90 -10.03 -5.41
N ALA A 264 -8.83 -10.11 -4.63
CA ALA A 264 -8.89 -10.70 -3.30
C ALA A 264 -9.80 -9.89 -2.35
N ALA A 265 -9.71 -8.55 -2.37
CA ALA A 265 -10.57 -7.70 -1.55
C ALA A 265 -12.06 -7.77 -1.94
N LEU A 266 -12.39 -8.13 -3.19
CA LEU A 266 -13.76 -8.32 -3.65
C LEU A 266 -14.35 -9.69 -3.25
N ALA A 267 -13.51 -10.71 -3.07
CA ALA A 267 -13.92 -12.10 -2.82
C ALA A 267 -14.37 -12.36 -1.37
#